data_AF-M2S5X2-F1
#
_entry.id   AF-M2S5X2-F1
#
_cell.length_a   1.000
_cell.length_b   1.000
_cell.length_c   1.000
_cell.angle_alpha   90.00
_cell.angle_beta   90.00
_cell.angle_gamma   90.00
#
_symmetry.space_group_name_H-M   'P 1'
#
loop_
_entity.id
_entity.type
_entity.pdbx_description
1 polymer ?
#
loop_
_entity_poly.entity_id
_entity_poly.type
_entity_poly.pdbx_seq_one_letter_code
_entity_poly.pdbx_strand_id
1 'polypeptide(L)'
;DTSPTVSVANPLDHSHDPTMPTATQSRTSNDTPIGKPRAHFMLDMPHHEYIFPTGGTINATMVEILVLLPHWFRNPQVLMRLLNNGLTSNIHMMILEEHRQLELSTGDEIERARDYIADSYRKAMRKIMPAWLRRNHKAPEDWDATVMSIENVIPKAATKGRYVAPASIPFKDLAVGLKKLPQDYDAGDLTRALDYAMQNGKPSENGSTTDFMFPDDIHMILNHIGRTQITLTHLDSHAVPRYATIVRATEQARRKKIANGRMQRQLKVESIQQPNGLNQSPQQSALSQHAQFPLPSETMAAQFQIQQQTHSTTMTFSGLQTNLPYRGMGI
;
A
#
# COMPACT_ATOMS: atom_id res chain seq x y z
N ASP A 1 -52.34 24.72 24.57
CA ASP A 1 -52.61 25.46 23.32
C ASP A 1 -52.12 26.89 23.41
N THR A 2 -50.85 27.10 23.10
CA THR A 2 -50.25 28.43 22.92
C THR A 2 -49.27 28.34 21.76
N SER A 3 -49.79 28.59 20.56
CA SER A 3 -49.03 28.67 19.32
C SER A 3 -48.24 29.98 19.27
N PRO A 4 -46.95 29.99 18.93
CA PRO A 4 -46.21 31.23 18.72
C PRO A 4 -46.40 31.74 17.29
N THR A 5 -46.79 33.00 17.21
CA THR A 5 -46.96 33.81 16.00
C THR A 5 -45.59 34.16 15.41
N VAL A 6 -45.34 33.79 14.16
CA VAL A 6 -44.11 34.14 13.42
C VAL A 6 -44.38 35.42 12.61
N SER A 7 -43.68 36.50 12.93
CA SER A 7 -43.68 37.75 12.17
C SER A 7 -42.72 37.67 10.98
N VAL A 8 -43.24 37.95 9.79
CA VAL A 8 -42.50 38.07 8.53
C VAL A 8 -41.99 39.51 8.39
N ALA A 9 -40.68 39.68 8.26
CA ALA A 9 -40.04 40.97 7.95
C ALA A 9 -39.78 41.09 6.44
N ASN A 10 -40.07 42.28 5.92
CA ASN A 10 -39.94 42.69 4.52
C ASN A 10 -38.48 42.78 4.02
N PRO A 11 -38.27 42.71 2.69
CA PRO A 11 -36.95 42.76 2.08
C PRO A 11 -36.39 44.18 1.99
N LEU A 12 -35.10 44.33 2.30
CA LEU A 12 -34.32 45.54 2.03
C LEU A 12 -33.86 45.54 0.56
N ASP A 13 -34.26 46.60 -0.12
CA ASP A 13 -33.82 47.02 -1.45
C ASP A 13 -32.43 47.66 -1.36
N HIS A 14 -31.44 47.02 -2.00
CA HIS A 14 -30.09 47.57 -2.15
C HIS A 14 -29.72 47.59 -3.64
N SER A 15 -30.09 48.70 -4.28
CA SER A 15 -29.50 49.17 -5.53
C SER A 15 -28.01 49.48 -5.30
N HIS A 16 -27.13 48.64 -5.82
CA HIS A 16 -25.71 48.92 -5.97
C HIS A 16 -25.30 48.84 -7.44
N ASP A 17 -24.74 49.96 -7.87
CA ASP A 17 -24.17 50.32 -9.15
C ASP A 17 -23.02 49.37 -9.57
N PRO A 18 -23.01 48.79 -10.79
CA PRO A 18 -21.93 47.91 -11.23
C PRO A 18 -20.82 48.72 -11.91
N THR A 19 -19.78 49.09 -11.15
CA THR A 19 -18.51 49.53 -11.76
C THR A 19 -17.77 48.32 -12.32
N MET A 20 -17.81 48.16 -13.64
CA MET A 20 -17.12 47.12 -14.40
C MET A 20 -15.59 47.23 -14.25
N PRO A 21 -14.88 46.23 -13.67
CA PRO A 21 -13.44 46.15 -13.78
C PRO A 21 -13.06 45.70 -15.19
N THR A 22 -12.27 46.54 -15.86
CA THR A 22 -11.63 46.29 -17.15
C THR A 22 -10.92 44.93 -17.15
N ALA A 23 -11.41 44.03 -18.01
CA ALA A 23 -10.84 42.71 -18.24
C ALA A 23 -9.38 42.83 -18.71
N THR A 24 -8.45 42.51 -17.81
CA THR A 24 -7.06 42.27 -18.18
C THR A 24 -7.05 40.96 -18.96
N GLN A 25 -6.88 41.05 -20.27
CA GLN A 25 -6.76 39.90 -21.17
C GLN A 25 -5.58 39.04 -20.73
N SER A 26 -5.87 37.95 -20.03
CA SER A 26 -4.92 36.92 -19.69
C SER A 26 -4.39 36.31 -20.99
N ARG A 27 -3.14 36.60 -21.33
CA ARG A 27 -2.36 35.94 -22.38
C ARG A 27 -2.49 34.42 -22.20
N THR A 28 -3.23 33.79 -23.11
CA THR A 28 -3.31 32.34 -23.27
C THR A 28 -2.00 31.86 -23.91
N SER A 29 -0.98 31.60 -23.08
CA SER A 29 0.21 30.87 -23.52
C SER A 29 -0.20 29.41 -23.79
N ASN A 30 -0.34 29.06 -25.07
CA ASN A 30 -0.50 27.68 -25.55
C ASN A 30 0.81 26.86 -25.41
N ASP A 31 1.48 26.97 -24.27
CA ASP A 31 2.62 26.13 -23.97
C ASP A 31 2.09 24.74 -23.62
N THR A 32 2.24 23.82 -24.57
CA THR A 32 1.98 22.41 -24.32
C THR A 32 2.87 22.00 -23.14
N PRO A 33 2.31 21.60 -21.99
CA PRO A 33 3.11 21.34 -20.81
C PRO A 33 4.12 20.24 -21.14
N ILE A 34 5.41 20.62 -21.23
CA ILE A 34 6.56 19.73 -21.46
C ILE A 34 6.86 18.96 -20.16
N GLY A 35 5.82 18.42 -19.53
CA GLY A 35 5.89 17.56 -18.36
C GLY A 35 5.55 16.15 -18.78
N LYS A 36 6.34 15.16 -18.32
CA LYS A 36 5.95 13.75 -18.46
C LYS A 36 4.54 13.59 -17.86
N PRO A 37 3.61 12.95 -18.58
CA PRO A 37 2.24 12.76 -18.08
C PRO A 37 2.30 12.11 -16.70
N ARG A 38 1.51 12.64 -15.75
CA ARG A 38 1.40 12.04 -14.42
C ARG A 38 0.92 10.61 -14.60
N ALA A 39 1.58 9.66 -13.92
CA ALA A 39 1.18 8.27 -13.94
C ALA A 39 -0.32 8.17 -13.64
N HIS A 40 -1.06 7.41 -14.44
CA HIS A 40 -2.49 7.12 -14.23
C HIS A 40 -2.66 6.11 -13.09
N PHE A 41 -1.98 6.34 -11.98
CA PHE A 41 -1.96 5.44 -10.85
C PHE A 41 -3.20 5.69 -9.99
N MET A 42 -4.08 4.69 -9.92
CA MET A 42 -5.32 4.69 -9.13
C MET A 42 -6.33 5.77 -9.56
N LEU A 43 -6.33 6.22 -10.81
CA LEU A 43 -7.33 7.20 -11.28
C LEU A 43 -8.69 6.55 -11.54
N ASP A 44 -8.70 5.31 -11.99
CA ASP A 44 -9.93 4.56 -12.29
C ASP A 44 -10.55 3.91 -11.04
N MET A 45 -9.87 4.04 -9.90
CA MET A 45 -10.39 3.55 -8.63
C MET A 45 -11.39 4.57 -8.08
N PRO A 46 -12.62 4.13 -7.75
CA PRO A 46 -13.65 5.06 -7.34
C PRO A 46 -13.35 5.69 -5.97
N HIS A 47 -13.57 7.01 -5.87
CA HIS A 47 -13.38 7.80 -4.64
C HIS A 47 -14.54 7.60 -3.65
N HIS A 48 -14.55 6.42 -3.04
CA HIS A 48 -15.57 5.97 -2.11
C HIS A 48 -15.31 6.42 -0.66
N GLU A 49 -15.28 7.73 -0.40
CA GLU A 49 -15.18 8.25 0.97
C GLU A 49 -16.54 8.17 1.68
N TYR A 50 -16.89 7.00 2.18
CA TYR A 50 -18.14 6.75 2.91
C TYR A 50 -18.06 7.10 4.40
N ILE A 51 -19.22 7.41 4.98
CA ILE A 51 -19.46 7.32 6.43
C ILE A 51 -20.13 5.96 6.65
N PHE A 52 -19.60 5.15 7.56
CA PHE A 52 -20.21 3.86 7.86
C PHE A 52 -21.55 4.04 8.59
N PRO A 53 -22.56 3.19 8.28
CA PRO A 53 -23.79 3.16 9.06
C PRO A 53 -23.49 2.74 10.51
N THR A 54 -24.38 3.09 11.44
CA THR A 54 -24.30 2.60 12.83
C THR A 54 -24.71 1.12 12.88
N GLY A 55 -24.03 0.32 13.70
CA GLY A 55 -24.33 -1.11 13.79
C GLY A 55 -23.27 -1.99 14.45
N GLY A 56 -22.28 -1.36 15.10
CA GLY A 56 -21.20 -2.02 15.84
C GLY A 56 -19.85 -1.78 15.20
N THR A 57 -18.81 -2.25 15.88
CA THR A 57 -17.44 -2.05 15.43
C THR A 57 -17.12 -2.86 14.18
N ILE A 58 -16.47 -2.21 13.21
CA ILE A 58 -15.89 -2.81 12.01
C ILE A 58 -14.38 -2.74 12.16
N ASN A 59 -13.73 -3.89 12.35
CA ASN A 59 -12.28 -3.99 12.43
C ASN A 59 -11.72 -4.32 11.05
N ALA A 60 -10.91 -3.41 10.52
CA ALA A 60 -10.22 -3.61 9.26
C ALA A 60 -8.71 -3.56 9.44
N THR A 61 -8.00 -4.52 8.85
CA THR A 61 -6.53 -4.49 8.80
C THR A 61 -6.05 -3.34 7.91
N MET A 62 -4.81 -2.88 8.10
CA MET A 62 -4.15 -1.99 7.15
C MET A 62 -4.21 -2.53 5.71
N VAL A 63 -4.08 -3.84 5.51
CA VAL A 63 -4.10 -4.45 4.18
C VAL A 63 -5.48 -4.30 3.55
N GLU A 64 -6.55 -4.56 4.29
CA GLU A 64 -7.93 -4.36 3.80
C GLU A 64 -8.20 -2.93 3.39
N ILE A 65 -7.80 -1.97 4.22
CA ILE A 65 -8.00 -0.55 3.93
C ILE A 65 -7.28 -0.17 2.64
N LEU A 66 -6.02 -0.58 2.47
CA LEU A 66 -5.23 -0.22 1.29
C LEU A 66 -5.71 -0.94 0.02
N VAL A 67 -6.22 -2.17 0.14
CA VAL A 67 -6.59 -3.01 -1.00
C VAL A 67 -8.04 -2.78 -1.43
N LEU A 68 -8.99 -2.77 -0.49
CA LEU A 68 -10.43 -2.68 -0.77
C LEU A 68 -10.92 -1.23 -0.82
N LEU A 69 -10.26 -0.33 -0.08
CA LEU A 69 -10.61 1.08 0.02
C LEU A 69 -9.43 1.98 -0.36
N PRO A 70 -8.89 1.83 -1.59
CA PRO A 70 -7.54 2.26 -1.92
C PRO A 70 -7.34 3.79 -1.89
N HIS A 71 -8.39 4.60 -1.77
CA HIS A 71 -8.28 6.04 -1.56
C HIS A 71 -8.36 6.52 -0.11
N TRP A 72 -8.69 5.63 0.83
CA TRP A 72 -8.91 6.00 2.24
C TRP A 72 -7.65 6.45 2.95
N PHE A 73 -6.46 6.06 2.48
CA PHE A 73 -5.20 6.57 3.01
C PHE A 73 -5.02 8.09 2.81
N ARG A 74 -5.88 8.75 2.02
CA ARG A 74 -5.89 10.22 1.89
C ARG A 74 -6.65 10.90 3.04
N ASN A 75 -7.44 10.15 3.80
CA ASN A 75 -8.06 10.61 5.04
C ASN A 75 -6.98 10.73 6.13
N PRO A 76 -6.77 11.91 6.76
CA PRO A 76 -5.73 12.08 7.76
C PRO A 76 -5.86 11.16 8.99
N GLN A 77 -7.07 10.78 9.41
CA GLN A 77 -7.26 9.89 10.56
C GLN A 77 -6.76 8.48 10.25
N VAL A 78 -7.20 7.93 9.11
CA VAL A 78 -6.73 6.62 8.61
C VAL A 78 -5.21 6.67 8.41
N LEU A 79 -4.71 7.68 7.71
CA LEU A 79 -3.29 7.79 7.43
C LEU A 79 -2.44 7.89 8.70
N MET A 80 -2.88 8.67 9.70
CA MET A 80 -2.18 8.77 10.99
C MET A 80 -2.04 7.41 11.64
N ARG A 81 -3.12 6.60 11.68
CA ARG A 81 -3.08 5.22 12.17
C ARG A 81 -2.02 4.40 11.44
N LEU A 82 -2.07 4.40 10.12
CA LEU A 82 -1.14 3.59 9.32
C LEU A 82 0.31 4.02 9.51
N LEU A 83 0.58 5.33 9.55
CA LEU A 83 1.93 5.87 9.73
C LEU A 83 2.47 5.61 11.15
N ASN A 84 1.65 5.77 12.19
CA ASN A 84 2.03 5.47 13.56
C ASN A 84 2.39 3.99 13.75
N ASN A 85 1.76 3.10 12.96
CA ASN A 85 2.07 1.67 12.92
C ASN A 85 3.22 1.30 11.95
N GLY A 86 3.90 2.28 11.35
CA GLY A 86 5.12 2.08 10.57
C GLY A 86 4.93 1.95 9.05
N LEU A 87 3.76 2.31 8.51
CA LEU A 87 3.54 2.28 7.06
C LEU A 87 4.52 3.20 6.32
N THR A 88 5.06 2.69 5.22
CA THR A 88 5.89 3.46 4.28
C THR A 88 5.31 3.37 2.87
N SER A 89 5.70 4.27 1.96
CA SER A 89 5.28 4.19 0.55
C SER A 89 5.72 2.89 -0.13
N ASN A 90 6.89 2.34 0.23
CA ASN A 90 7.36 1.05 -0.30
C ASN A 90 6.50 -0.12 0.19
N ILE A 91 6.12 -0.12 1.47
CA ILE A 91 5.26 -1.17 2.04
C ILE A 91 3.85 -1.07 1.42
N HIS A 92 3.29 0.13 1.32
CA HIS A 92 2.00 0.34 0.65
C HIS A 92 2.04 -0.16 -0.79
N MET A 93 3.06 0.22 -1.56
CA MET A 93 3.21 -0.26 -2.94
C MET A 93 3.29 -1.79 -3.01
N MET A 94 4.08 -2.42 -2.12
CA MET A 94 4.19 -3.88 -2.06
C MET A 94 2.84 -4.56 -1.75
N ILE A 95 2.05 -4.00 -0.83
CA ILE A 95 0.70 -4.49 -0.52
C ILE A 95 -0.20 -4.40 -1.77
N LEU A 96 -0.17 -3.27 -2.48
CA LEU A 96 -0.95 -3.10 -3.70
C LEU A 96 -0.48 -4.03 -4.83
N GLU A 97 0.83 -4.23 -5.01
CA GLU A 97 1.38 -5.14 -6.01
C GLU A 97 0.98 -6.59 -5.75
N GLU A 98 0.93 -7.00 -4.48
CA GLU A 98 0.52 -8.34 -4.07
C GLU A 98 -0.96 -8.61 -4.36
N HIS A 99 -1.83 -7.65 -4.08
CA HIS A 99 -3.29 -7.86 -4.05
C HIS A 99 -4.07 -7.23 -5.20
N ARG A 100 -3.50 -6.28 -5.95
CA ARG A 100 -4.18 -5.55 -7.03
C ARG A 100 -3.43 -5.62 -8.37
N GLN A 101 -4.21 -5.52 -9.44
CA GLN A 101 -3.71 -5.31 -10.80
C GLN A 101 -3.49 -3.80 -10.99
N LEU A 102 -2.23 -3.37 -11.06
CA LEU A 102 -1.87 -1.94 -11.11
C LEU A 102 -1.45 -1.46 -12.51
N GLU A 103 -1.31 -2.38 -13.47
CA GLU A 103 -0.92 -2.10 -14.86
C GLU A 103 0.40 -1.29 -14.99
N LEU A 104 1.31 -1.41 -14.03
CA LEU A 104 2.62 -0.77 -14.07
C LEU A 104 3.62 -1.71 -14.73
N SER A 105 4.07 -1.36 -15.93
CA SER A 105 4.89 -2.23 -16.77
C SER A 105 6.39 -1.96 -16.64
N THR A 106 6.75 -0.74 -16.22
CA THR A 106 8.14 -0.27 -16.15
C THR A 106 8.57 0.11 -14.74
N GLY A 107 9.88 0.01 -14.46
CA GLY A 107 10.44 0.45 -13.18
C GLY A 107 10.18 1.94 -12.89
N ASP A 108 10.19 2.78 -13.92
CA ASP A 108 9.90 4.21 -13.81
C ASP A 108 8.45 4.50 -13.41
N GLU A 109 7.50 3.70 -13.89
CA GLU A 109 6.08 3.80 -13.48
C GLU A 109 5.89 3.42 -12.02
N ILE A 110 6.58 2.37 -11.56
CA ILE A 110 6.54 1.92 -10.16
C ILE A 110 7.15 2.98 -9.23
N GLU A 111 8.26 3.62 -9.60
CA GLU A 111 8.83 4.74 -8.82
C GLU A 111 7.86 5.93 -8.79
N ARG A 112 7.25 6.32 -9.92
CA ARG A 112 6.25 7.41 -9.96
C ARG A 112 5.02 7.10 -9.10
N ALA A 113 4.53 5.87 -9.09
CA ALA A 113 3.43 5.43 -8.23
C ALA A 113 3.81 5.54 -6.74
N ARG A 114 5.02 5.13 -6.37
CA ARG A 114 5.53 5.29 -4.99
C ARG A 114 5.67 6.76 -4.58
N ASP A 115 6.19 7.60 -5.46
CA ASP A 115 6.29 9.05 -5.23
C ASP A 115 4.91 9.68 -5.06
N TYR A 116 3.94 9.25 -5.86
CA TYR A 116 2.54 9.69 -5.75
C TYR A 116 1.94 9.34 -4.38
N ILE A 117 2.16 8.11 -3.89
CA ILE A 117 1.73 7.69 -2.55
C ILE A 117 2.39 8.58 -1.49
N ALA A 118 3.70 8.76 -1.56
CA ALA A 118 4.46 9.57 -0.60
C ALA A 118 4.02 11.05 -0.59
N ASP A 119 3.76 11.63 -1.75
CA ASP A 119 3.24 13.00 -1.87
C ASP A 119 1.82 13.12 -1.34
N SER A 120 0.97 12.12 -1.59
CA SER A 120 -0.38 12.04 -1.05
C SER A 120 -0.36 11.97 0.49
N TYR A 121 0.57 11.23 1.08
CA TYR A 121 0.77 11.22 2.53
C TYR A 121 1.12 12.61 3.05
N ARG A 122 2.12 13.25 2.44
CA ARG A 122 2.57 14.59 2.80
C ARG A 122 1.42 15.60 2.73
N LYS A 123 0.62 15.58 1.65
CA LYS A 123 -0.54 16.44 1.48
C LYS A 123 -1.63 16.18 2.51
N ALA A 124 -1.90 14.92 2.86
CA ALA A 124 -2.89 14.57 3.87
C ALA A 124 -2.43 15.01 5.26
N MET A 125 -1.20 14.69 5.67
CA MET A 125 -0.66 15.03 6.98
C MET A 125 -0.46 16.54 7.18
N ARG A 126 -0.05 17.28 6.15
CA ARG A 126 0.11 18.74 6.26
C ARG A 126 -1.21 19.50 6.44
N LYS A 127 -2.36 18.87 6.20
CA LYS A 127 -3.66 19.46 6.55
C LYS A 127 -3.88 19.56 8.05
N ILE A 128 -3.32 18.62 8.82
CA ILE A 128 -3.48 18.55 10.28
C ILE A 128 -2.23 19.04 11.03
N MET A 129 -1.06 18.87 10.43
CA MET A 129 0.23 19.29 10.98
C MET A 129 1.03 19.98 9.86
N PRO A 130 0.91 21.31 9.66
CA PRO A 130 1.49 22.01 8.52
C PRO A 130 3.01 21.82 8.34
N ALA A 131 3.75 21.71 9.45
CA ALA A 131 5.19 21.46 9.46
C ALA A 131 5.57 19.98 9.33
N TRP A 132 4.60 19.09 9.05
CA TRP A 132 4.86 17.65 8.99
C TRP A 132 5.89 17.30 7.91
N LEU A 133 6.88 16.54 8.35
CA LEU A 133 7.88 15.88 7.53
C LEU A 133 7.96 14.43 7.99
N ARG A 134 8.09 13.50 7.04
CA ARG A 134 8.21 12.06 7.34
C ARG A 134 9.32 11.78 8.36
N ARG A 135 10.48 12.44 8.23
CA ARG A 135 11.63 12.27 9.15
C ARG A 135 11.38 12.75 10.58
N ASN A 136 10.38 13.62 10.78
CA ASN A 136 10.04 14.18 12.09
C ASN A 136 8.72 13.61 12.63
N HIS A 137 8.10 12.66 11.91
CA HIS A 137 6.89 12.00 12.39
C HIS A 137 7.25 11.10 13.58
N LYS A 138 6.50 11.28 14.67
CA LYS A 138 6.55 10.43 15.86
C LYS A 138 5.12 10.05 16.20
N ALA A 139 4.90 8.77 16.48
CA ALA A 139 3.66 8.35 17.08
C ALA A 139 3.53 9.05 18.45
N PRO A 140 2.32 9.53 18.81
CA PRO A 140 2.04 10.02 20.16
C PRO A 140 2.41 8.98 21.23
N GLU A 141 2.79 9.43 22.43
CA GLU A 141 3.15 8.52 23.54
C GLU A 141 1.96 7.67 23.99
N ASP A 142 0.75 8.19 23.85
CA ASP A 142 -0.53 7.56 24.15
C ASP A 142 -1.14 6.81 22.93
N TRP A 143 -0.37 6.60 21.86
CA TRP A 143 -0.84 5.88 20.68
C TRP A 143 -1.14 4.40 20.99
N ASP A 144 -2.40 4.01 20.87
CA ASP A 144 -2.83 2.61 20.97
C ASP A 144 -2.75 1.91 19.61
N ALA A 145 -1.70 1.11 19.42
CA ALA A 145 -1.47 0.32 18.21
C ALA A 145 -2.44 -0.86 18.04
N THR A 146 -3.30 -1.15 19.01
CA THR A 146 -4.28 -2.24 18.95
C THR A 146 -5.61 -1.83 18.33
N VAL A 147 -5.85 -0.51 18.18
CA VAL A 147 -7.10 0.01 17.60
C VAL A 147 -7.14 -0.22 16.10
N MET A 148 -8.02 -1.15 15.67
CA MET A 148 -8.24 -1.49 14.27
C MET A 148 -9.58 -1.01 13.70
N SER A 149 -10.43 -0.39 14.53
CA SER A 149 -11.74 0.07 14.11
C SER A 149 -11.64 1.17 13.04
N ILE A 150 -12.54 1.11 12.06
CA ILE A 150 -12.73 2.16 11.05
C ILE A 150 -14.11 2.85 11.15
N GLU A 151 -14.90 2.52 12.18
CA GLU A 151 -16.28 2.99 12.35
C GLU A 151 -16.37 4.52 12.44
N ASN A 152 -15.41 5.15 13.12
CA ASN A 152 -15.41 6.59 13.39
C ASN A 152 -14.61 7.41 12.36
N VAL A 153 -14.27 6.82 11.20
CA VAL A 153 -13.56 7.54 10.14
C VAL A 153 -14.53 8.50 9.46
N ILE A 154 -14.25 9.80 9.56
CA ILE A 154 -15.09 10.85 8.96
C ILE A 154 -14.41 11.37 7.69
N PRO A 155 -15.03 11.24 6.50
CA PRO A 155 -14.56 11.87 5.27
C PRO A 155 -14.33 13.36 5.43
N LYS A 156 -13.31 13.90 4.76
CA LYS A 156 -13.00 15.34 4.84
C LYS A 156 -14.16 16.20 4.33
N ALA A 157 -14.91 15.71 3.35
CA ALA A 157 -16.08 16.41 2.85
C ALA A 157 -17.17 16.58 3.93
N ALA A 158 -17.32 15.59 4.83
CA ALA A 158 -18.27 15.61 5.96
C ALA A 158 -17.99 16.71 6.97
N THR A 159 -16.72 17.01 7.25
CA THR A 159 -16.37 18.05 8.22
C THR A 159 -16.68 19.47 7.74
N LYS A 160 -17.00 19.69 6.46
CA LYS A 160 -17.23 21.01 5.87
C LYS A 160 -18.70 21.37 5.69
N GLY A 161 -19.63 20.54 6.17
CA GLY A 161 -21.07 20.78 6.07
C GLY A 161 -21.64 20.72 4.63
N ARG A 162 -20.86 20.25 3.66
CA ARG A 162 -21.28 20.07 2.25
C ARG A 162 -21.12 18.62 1.80
N TYR A 163 -21.25 17.68 2.72
CA TYR A 163 -21.11 16.27 2.38
C TYR A 163 -22.40 15.74 1.81
N VAL A 164 -22.28 15.31 0.57
CA VAL A 164 -23.25 14.44 -0.06
C VAL A 164 -22.66 13.04 0.03
N ALA A 165 -23.33 12.15 0.75
CA ALA A 165 -22.89 10.76 0.83
C ALA A 165 -22.83 10.19 -0.60
N PRO A 166 -21.71 9.56 -1.00
CA PRO A 166 -21.68 8.84 -2.25
C PRO A 166 -22.78 7.78 -2.25
N ALA A 167 -23.37 7.50 -3.41
CA ALA A 167 -24.31 6.40 -3.53
C ALA A 167 -23.63 5.09 -3.14
N SER A 168 -24.37 4.23 -2.43
CA SER A 168 -23.91 2.89 -2.11
C SER A 168 -23.70 2.09 -3.40
N ILE A 169 -22.67 1.24 -3.41
CA ILE A 169 -22.32 0.40 -4.55
C ILE A 169 -22.56 -1.07 -4.21
N PRO A 170 -22.77 -1.95 -5.21
CA PRO A 170 -22.71 -3.39 -4.96
C PRO A 170 -21.40 -3.78 -4.28
N PHE A 171 -21.46 -4.59 -3.23
CA PHE A 171 -20.28 -5.00 -2.45
C PHE A 171 -19.19 -5.60 -3.35
N LYS A 172 -19.59 -6.44 -4.31
CA LYS A 172 -18.71 -7.08 -5.30
C LYS A 172 -17.87 -6.08 -6.11
N ASP A 173 -18.29 -4.83 -6.23
CA ASP A 173 -17.54 -3.80 -6.96
C ASP A 173 -16.26 -3.38 -6.21
N LEU A 174 -16.18 -3.61 -4.90
CA LEU A 174 -14.92 -3.47 -4.14
C LEU A 174 -13.83 -4.44 -4.62
N ALA A 175 -14.22 -5.55 -5.27
CA ALA A 175 -13.29 -6.55 -5.81
C ALA A 175 -12.77 -6.21 -7.22
N VAL A 176 -13.28 -5.16 -7.86
CA VAL A 176 -12.81 -4.75 -9.20
C VAL A 176 -11.32 -4.43 -9.15
N GLY A 177 -10.54 -5.06 -10.03
CA GLY A 177 -9.09 -4.88 -10.13
C GLY A 177 -8.26 -5.59 -9.04
N LEU A 178 -8.87 -6.45 -8.22
CA LEU A 178 -8.12 -7.34 -7.32
C LEU A 178 -7.48 -8.50 -8.09
N LYS A 179 -6.30 -8.93 -7.63
CA LYS A 179 -5.68 -10.21 -7.99
C LYS A 179 -6.20 -11.33 -7.09
N LYS A 180 -6.30 -11.02 -5.79
CA LYS A 180 -6.81 -11.88 -4.73
C LYS A 180 -7.35 -11.02 -3.60
N LEU A 181 -8.26 -11.57 -2.81
CA LEU A 181 -8.68 -10.98 -1.55
C LEU A 181 -7.53 -11.06 -0.53
N PRO A 182 -7.45 -10.13 0.44
CA PRO A 182 -6.65 -10.36 1.64
C PRO A 182 -7.02 -11.72 2.28
N GLN A 183 -6.06 -12.40 2.90
CA GLN A 183 -6.24 -13.73 3.49
C GLN A 183 -5.53 -13.79 4.84
N ASP A 184 -5.86 -14.82 5.63
CA ASP A 184 -5.25 -15.07 6.94
C ASP A 184 -5.24 -13.81 7.83
N TYR A 185 -4.06 -13.44 8.36
CA TYR A 185 -3.88 -12.29 9.25
C TYR A 185 -3.93 -10.93 8.54
N ASP A 186 -4.06 -10.91 7.21
CA ASP A 186 -4.31 -9.69 6.44
C ASP A 186 -5.80 -9.46 6.19
N ALA A 187 -6.66 -10.43 6.50
CA ALA A 187 -8.11 -10.34 6.38
C ALA A 187 -8.78 -9.97 7.72
N GLY A 188 -9.83 -9.17 7.64
CA GLY A 188 -10.66 -8.74 8.77
C GLY A 188 -12.12 -8.68 8.33
N ASP A 189 -12.87 -7.74 8.91
CA ASP A 189 -14.32 -7.68 8.70
C ASP A 189 -14.70 -7.30 7.27
N LEU A 190 -13.93 -6.43 6.60
CA LEU A 190 -14.25 -5.99 5.24
C LEU A 190 -14.13 -7.12 4.22
N THR A 191 -13.07 -7.91 4.32
CA THR A 191 -12.79 -9.04 3.45
C THR A 191 -13.82 -10.14 3.65
N ARG A 192 -14.16 -10.45 4.90
CA ARG A 192 -15.21 -11.45 5.21
C ARG A 192 -16.57 -11.01 4.70
N ALA A 193 -16.93 -9.74 4.89
CA ALA A 193 -18.19 -9.21 4.39
C ALA A 193 -18.25 -9.24 2.85
N LEU A 194 -17.16 -8.85 2.18
CA LEU A 194 -17.03 -8.91 0.73
C LEU A 194 -17.12 -10.34 0.20
N ASP A 195 -16.37 -11.27 0.78
CA ASP A 195 -16.39 -12.68 0.37
C ASP A 195 -17.80 -13.28 0.47
N TYR A 196 -18.49 -13.01 1.58
CA TYR A 196 -19.89 -13.43 1.75
C TYR A 196 -20.81 -12.79 0.70
N ALA A 197 -20.70 -11.48 0.48
CA ALA A 197 -21.52 -10.74 -0.48
C ALA A 197 -21.28 -11.16 -1.94
N MET A 198 -20.10 -11.70 -2.27
CA MET A 198 -19.81 -12.24 -3.60
C MET A 198 -20.47 -13.61 -3.82
N GLN A 199 -20.72 -14.37 -2.76
CA GLN A 199 -21.26 -15.73 -2.82
C GLN A 199 -22.77 -15.80 -2.53
N ASN A 200 -23.36 -14.71 -2.01
CA ASN A 200 -24.73 -14.67 -1.53
C ASN A 200 -25.41 -13.39 -2.03
N GLY A 201 -26.75 -13.38 -2.02
CA GLY A 201 -27.53 -12.18 -2.26
C GLY A 201 -28.60 -11.96 -1.21
N LYS A 202 -29.10 -10.73 -1.16
CA LYS A 202 -30.12 -10.29 -0.21
C LYS A 202 -31.52 -10.63 -0.75
N PRO A 203 -32.38 -11.33 0.02
CA PRO A 203 -33.76 -11.55 -0.40
C PRO A 203 -34.51 -10.21 -0.44
N SER A 204 -35.21 -9.95 -1.54
CA SER A 204 -36.09 -8.80 -1.73
C SER A 204 -37.55 -9.15 -1.37
N GLU A 205 -38.38 -8.14 -1.16
CA GLU A 205 -39.80 -8.30 -0.78
C GLU A 205 -40.62 -9.11 -1.80
N ASN A 206 -40.23 -9.06 -3.08
CA ASN A 206 -40.86 -9.81 -4.17
C ASN A 206 -40.33 -11.24 -4.33
N GLY A 207 -39.48 -11.71 -3.41
CA GLY A 207 -38.82 -13.02 -3.48
C GLY A 207 -37.65 -13.10 -4.47
N SER A 208 -37.28 -12.00 -5.14
CA SER A 208 -36.06 -11.95 -5.94
C SER A 208 -34.82 -11.78 -5.06
N THR A 209 -33.65 -12.09 -5.60
CA THR A 209 -32.37 -11.85 -4.93
C THR A 209 -31.75 -10.56 -5.47
N THR A 210 -31.32 -9.66 -4.58
CA THR A 210 -30.60 -8.42 -4.90
C THR A 210 -29.16 -8.48 -4.39
N ASP A 211 -28.29 -7.66 -4.94
CA ASP A 211 -26.91 -7.53 -4.44
C ASP A 211 -26.91 -6.88 -3.05
N PHE A 212 -25.93 -7.27 -2.23
CA PHE A 212 -25.59 -6.51 -1.02
C PHE A 212 -24.90 -5.20 -1.41
N MET A 213 -25.23 -4.11 -0.71
CA MET A 213 -24.75 -2.76 -1.00
C MET A 213 -23.76 -2.30 0.08
N PHE A 214 -22.60 -1.79 -0.35
CA PHE A 214 -21.60 -1.16 0.51
C PHE A 214 -21.77 0.36 0.51
N PRO A 215 -21.71 1.02 1.69
CA PRO A 215 -21.46 0.47 3.02
C PRO A 215 -22.73 -0.01 3.76
N ASP A 216 -23.93 0.25 3.23
CA ASP A 216 -25.20 0.14 3.97
C ASP A 216 -25.47 -1.24 4.57
N ASP A 217 -25.18 -2.32 3.85
CA ASP A 217 -25.48 -3.69 4.28
C ASP A 217 -24.34 -4.35 5.08
N ILE A 218 -23.23 -3.65 5.36
CA ILE A 218 -22.06 -4.27 6.01
C ILE A 218 -22.41 -4.90 7.38
N HIS A 219 -23.18 -4.19 8.20
CA HIS A 219 -23.57 -4.70 9.52
C HIS A 219 -24.55 -5.85 9.42
N MET A 220 -25.44 -5.84 8.42
CA MET A 220 -26.34 -6.95 8.17
C MET A 220 -25.54 -8.23 7.88
N ILE A 221 -24.54 -8.12 7.00
CA ILE A 221 -23.64 -9.24 6.68
C ILE A 221 -22.87 -9.69 7.92
N LEU A 222 -22.18 -8.78 8.62
CA LEU A 222 -21.36 -9.12 9.78
C LEU A 222 -22.16 -9.66 10.98
N ASN A 223 -23.43 -9.26 11.12
CA ASN A 223 -24.33 -9.83 12.12
C ASN A 223 -24.76 -11.26 11.75
N HIS A 224 -24.83 -11.56 10.45
CA HIS A 224 -25.15 -12.90 9.96
C HIS A 224 -23.96 -13.87 10.05
N ILE A 225 -22.79 -13.48 9.53
CA ILE A 225 -21.59 -14.35 9.46
C ILE A 225 -20.69 -14.26 10.70
N GLY A 226 -20.99 -13.35 11.62
CA GLY A 226 -20.13 -13.01 12.74
C GLY A 226 -18.95 -12.12 12.36
N ARG A 227 -18.34 -11.51 13.36
CA ARG A 227 -17.16 -10.63 13.20
C ARG A 227 -15.87 -11.41 13.27
N THR A 228 -14.79 -10.79 12.80
CA THR A 228 -13.43 -11.33 12.89
C THR A 228 -12.96 -11.31 14.34
N GLN A 229 -12.46 -12.45 14.81
CA GLN A 229 -11.73 -12.49 16.07
C GLN A 229 -10.34 -11.91 15.87
N ILE A 230 -10.15 -10.67 16.28
CA ILE A 230 -8.87 -9.98 16.14
C ILE A 230 -7.85 -10.61 17.08
N THR A 231 -6.72 -11.02 16.50
CA THR A 231 -5.54 -11.50 17.22
C THR A 231 -4.38 -10.52 17.03
N LEU A 232 -3.31 -10.67 17.81
CA LEU A 232 -2.11 -9.83 17.68
C LEU A 232 -1.53 -9.80 16.25
N THR A 233 -1.64 -10.91 15.51
CA THR A 233 -1.10 -11.01 14.14
C THR A 233 -1.89 -10.20 13.11
N HIS A 234 -3.14 -9.82 13.41
CA HIS A 234 -3.95 -8.96 12.56
C HIS A 234 -3.59 -7.48 12.68
N LEU A 235 -2.93 -7.08 13.78
CA LEU A 235 -2.60 -5.68 14.04
C LEU A 235 -1.67 -5.12 12.95
N ASP A 236 -1.83 -3.83 12.62
CA ASP A 236 -1.02 -3.14 11.61
C ASP A 236 0.49 -3.23 11.93
N SER A 237 0.83 -3.19 13.22
CA SER A 237 2.21 -3.32 13.74
C SER A 237 2.87 -4.65 13.38
N HIS A 238 2.07 -5.70 13.12
CA HIS A 238 2.55 -7.01 12.69
C HIS A 238 2.48 -7.18 11.17
N ALA A 239 1.55 -6.51 10.50
CA ALA A 239 1.49 -6.48 9.03
C ALA A 239 2.71 -5.77 8.43
N VAL A 240 3.16 -4.67 9.02
CA VAL A 240 4.31 -3.88 8.52
C VAL A 240 5.59 -4.72 8.38
N PRO A 241 6.06 -5.46 9.41
CA PRO A 241 7.23 -6.33 9.29
C PRO A 241 7.12 -7.44 8.24
N ARG A 242 5.92 -8.00 8.02
CA ARG A 242 5.68 -9.03 6.99
C ARG A 242 6.04 -8.47 5.61
N TYR A 243 5.40 -7.37 5.23
CA TYR A 243 5.64 -6.74 3.93
C TYR A 243 7.01 -6.07 3.83
N ALA A 244 7.56 -5.54 4.92
CA ALA A 244 8.92 -5.00 4.93
C ALA A 244 9.99 -6.06 4.58
N THR A 245 9.77 -7.31 4.97
CA THR A 245 10.67 -8.42 4.62
C THR A 245 10.64 -8.72 3.13
N ILE A 246 9.46 -8.72 2.52
CA ILE A 246 9.29 -8.88 1.07
C ILE A 246 9.96 -7.73 0.31
N VAL A 247 9.73 -6.47 0.74
CA VAL A 247 10.38 -5.28 0.16
C VAL A 247 11.90 -5.40 0.20
N ARG A 248 12.48 -5.82 1.34
CA ARG A 248 13.94 -6.01 1.46
C ARG A 248 14.46 -7.08 0.52
N ALA A 249 13.78 -8.22 0.43
CA ALA A 249 14.18 -9.32 -0.45
C ALA A 249 14.15 -8.89 -1.92
N THR A 250 13.08 -8.22 -2.36
CA THR A 250 12.93 -7.71 -3.73
C THR A 250 14.02 -6.70 -4.07
N GLU A 251 14.32 -5.76 -3.16
CA GLU A 251 15.38 -4.78 -3.36
C GLU A 251 16.79 -5.40 -3.41
N GLN A 252 17.07 -6.40 -2.57
CA GLN A 252 18.32 -7.15 -2.62
C GLN A 252 18.48 -7.90 -3.95
N ALA A 253 17.41 -8.56 -4.42
CA ALA A 253 17.41 -9.24 -5.72
C ALA A 253 17.66 -8.25 -6.87
N ARG A 254 17.03 -7.08 -6.84
CA ARG A 254 17.22 -6.00 -7.83
C ARG A 254 18.68 -5.51 -7.84
N ARG A 255 19.27 -5.25 -6.68
CA ARG A 255 20.68 -4.83 -6.54
C ARG A 255 21.63 -5.88 -7.09
N LYS A 256 21.42 -7.16 -6.76
CA LYS A 256 22.21 -8.29 -7.25
C LYS A 256 22.14 -8.38 -8.78
N LYS A 257 20.94 -8.24 -9.37
CA LYS A 257 20.77 -8.22 -10.83
C LYS A 257 21.56 -7.08 -11.50
N ILE A 258 21.51 -5.88 -10.93
CA ILE A 258 22.27 -4.72 -11.45
C ILE A 258 23.78 -4.96 -11.33
N ALA A 259 24.26 -5.47 -10.20
CA ALA A 259 25.68 -5.76 -9.99
C ALA A 259 26.19 -6.81 -10.99
N ASN A 260 25.46 -7.91 -11.17
CA ASN A 260 25.79 -8.95 -12.15
C ASN A 260 25.82 -8.39 -13.58
N GLY A 261 24.84 -7.54 -13.93
CA GLY A 261 24.82 -6.88 -15.25
C GLY A 261 26.01 -5.95 -15.48
N ARG A 262 26.55 -5.31 -14.43
CA ARG A 262 27.78 -4.51 -14.52
C ARG A 262 29.02 -5.38 -14.73
N MET A 263 29.15 -6.47 -13.98
CA MET A 263 30.27 -7.41 -14.13
C MET A 263 30.31 -8.04 -15.53
N GLN A 264 29.16 -8.45 -16.06
CA GLN A 264 29.08 -9.00 -17.43
C GLN A 264 29.49 -7.97 -18.50
N ARG A 265 29.14 -6.69 -18.32
CA ARG A 265 29.58 -5.62 -19.23
C ARG A 265 31.08 -5.40 -19.16
N GLN A 266 31.67 -5.45 -17.96
CA GLN A 266 33.13 -5.33 -17.77
C GLN A 266 33.88 -6.48 -18.46
N LEU A 267 33.48 -7.73 -18.19
CA LEU A 267 34.06 -8.92 -18.84
C LEU A 267 33.94 -8.86 -20.38
N LYS A 268 32.81 -8.34 -20.90
CA LYS A 268 32.64 -8.15 -22.34
C LYS A 268 33.59 -7.09 -22.91
N VAL A 269 33.77 -5.96 -22.21
CA VAL A 269 34.72 -4.91 -22.64
C VAL A 269 36.16 -5.44 -22.61
N GLU A 270 36.53 -6.18 -21.57
CA GLU A 270 37.85 -6.82 -21.47
C GLU A 270 38.09 -7.83 -22.59
N SER A 271 37.08 -8.63 -22.95
CA SER A 271 37.18 -9.58 -24.08
C SER A 271 37.37 -8.92 -25.44
N ILE A 272 36.89 -7.68 -25.63
CA ILE A 272 37.08 -6.91 -26.88
C ILE A 272 38.44 -6.22 -26.89
N GLN A 273 38.95 -5.83 -25.72
CA GLN A 273 40.24 -5.16 -25.58
C GLN A 273 41.43 -6.10 -25.53
N GLN A 274 41.23 -7.42 -25.42
CA GLN A 274 42.30 -8.37 -25.73
C GLN A 274 42.67 -8.15 -27.20
N PRO A 275 43.84 -7.54 -27.48
CA PRO A 275 44.27 -7.34 -28.85
C PRO A 275 44.32 -8.72 -29.49
N ASN A 276 43.98 -8.83 -30.77
CA ASN A 276 44.36 -9.97 -31.60
C ASN A 276 45.90 -10.06 -31.59
N GLY A 277 46.43 -10.61 -30.51
CA GLY A 277 47.83 -10.77 -30.21
C GLY A 277 48.34 -11.91 -31.07
N LEU A 278 48.87 -11.48 -32.22
CA LEU A 278 49.88 -12.16 -33.00
C LEU A 278 49.43 -13.45 -33.71
N ASN A 279 49.24 -13.30 -35.01
CA ASN A 279 49.77 -14.21 -36.03
C ASN A 279 50.98 -14.98 -35.46
N GLN A 280 50.74 -16.25 -35.14
CA GLN A 280 51.81 -17.21 -34.91
C GLN A 280 52.64 -17.28 -36.19
N SER A 281 53.88 -16.82 -36.11
CA SER A 281 54.92 -17.30 -37.02
C SER A 281 55.19 -18.76 -36.68
N PRO A 282 55.17 -19.68 -37.65
CA PRO A 282 55.46 -21.08 -37.41
C PRO A 282 56.98 -21.28 -37.42
N GLN A 283 57.63 -21.40 -36.26
CA GLN A 283 58.95 -22.03 -36.22
C GLN A 283 59.37 -22.58 -34.84
N GLN A 284 59.41 -23.91 -34.80
CA GLN A 284 60.43 -24.79 -34.22
C GLN A 284 60.60 -24.93 -32.69
N SER A 285 60.17 -26.11 -32.23
CA SER A 285 61.01 -27.16 -31.62
C SER A 285 62.13 -26.73 -30.66
N ALA A 286 61.96 -27.05 -29.37
CA ALA A 286 62.97 -27.79 -28.61
C ALA A 286 62.38 -28.38 -27.33
N LEU A 287 62.74 -29.65 -27.10
CA LEU A 287 62.49 -30.43 -25.90
C LEU A 287 62.89 -29.70 -24.62
N SER A 288 62.08 -29.81 -23.58
CA SER A 288 62.57 -29.85 -22.20
C SER A 288 61.60 -30.67 -21.34
N GLN A 289 62.04 -31.88 -21.03
CA GLN A 289 61.51 -32.70 -19.95
C GLN A 289 61.85 -32.02 -18.62
N HIS A 290 60.87 -31.75 -17.76
CA HIS A 290 61.15 -31.68 -16.33
C HIS A 290 59.94 -32.02 -15.44
N ALA A 291 60.17 -33.06 -14.64
CA ALA A 291 59.80 -33.25 -13.24
C ALA A 291 58.32 -33.18 -12.85
N GLN A 292 57.74 -34.38 -12.71
CA GLN A 292 56.59 -34.67 -11.86
C GLN A 292 56.90 -34.34 -10.39
N PHE A 293 56.04 -33.57 -9.75
CA PHE A 293 55.91 -33.52 -8.28
C PHE A 293 54.61 -34.23 -7.85
N PRO A 294 54.65 -35.03 -6.77
CA PRO A 294 53.50 -35.79 -6.29
C PRO A 294 52.49 -34.92 -5.52
N LEU A 295 51.20 -35.20 -5.73
CA LEU A 295 50.08 -34.65 -4.96
C LEU A 295 50.07 -35.22 -3.53
N PRO A 296 49.79 -34.41 -2.50
CA PRO A 296 49.24 -34.92 -1.25
C PRO A 296 47.76 -35.22 -1.42
N SER A 297 47.38 -36.44 -1.06
CA SER A 297 46.02 -36.88 -0.82
C SER A 297 45.55 -36.41 0.57
N GLU A 298 44.25 -36.54 0.82
CA GLU A 298 43.53 -36.30 2.09
C GLU A 298 42.99 -34.88 2.31
N THR A 299 41.70 -34.70 2.07
CA THR A 299 40.79 -34.22 3.11
C THR A 299 39.39 -34.79 2.86
N MET A 300 38.80 -35.30 3.93
CA MET A 300 37.62 -36.16 3.96
C MET A 300 36.33 -35.53 3.45
N ALA A 301 35.56 -36.33 2.72
CA ALA A 301 34.16 -36.08 2.43
C ALA A 301 33.32 -36.28 3.70
N ALA A 302 32.83 -35.17 4.28
CA ALA A 302 31.76 -35.22 5.27
C ALA A 302 30.43 -35.45 4.53
N GLN A 303 29.96 -36.70 4.53
CA GLN A 303 28.57 -37.03 4.21
C GLN A 303 27.66 -36.42 5.30
N PHE A 304 27.02 -35.29 5.00
CA PHE A 304 25.85 -34.84 5.75
C PHE A 304 24.64 -35.65 5.29
N GLN A 305 24.29 -36.66 6.07
CA GLN A 305 23.02 -37.36 5.97
C GLN A 305 21.95 -36.45 6.60
N ILE A 306 21.19 -35.73 5.77
CA ILE A 306 20.00 -35.00 6.23
C ILE A 306 18.89 -36.04 6.47
N GLN A 307 18.83 -36.55 7.69
CA GLN A 307 17.68 -37.30 8.19
C GLN A 307 16.59 -36.27 8.52
N GLN A 308 15.57 -36.16 7.67
CA GLN A 308 14.37 -35.37 7.97
C GLN A 308 13.58 -36.08 9.07
N GLN A 309 13.88 -35.76 10.33
CA GLN A 309 12.99 -36.06 11.45
C GLN A 309 11.98 -34.93 11.56
N THR A 310 10.72 -35.23 11.23
CA THR A 310 9.57 -34.39 11.50
C THR A 310 9.26 -34.40 12.99
N HIS A 311 9.91 -33.53 13.76
CA HIS A 311 9.48 -33.24 15.12
C HIS A 311 8.54 -32.03 15.09
N SER A 312 7.28 -32.29 15.42
CA SER A 312 6.29 -31.28 15.74
C SER A 312 6.71 -30.55 17.01
N THR A 313 7.38 -29.40 16.86
CA THR A 313 7.70 -28.53 17.99
C THR A 313 6.48 -27.67 18.34
N THR A 314 5.76 -28.06 19.38
CA THR A 314 4.88 -27.16 20.13
C THR A 314 5.74 -26.09 20.79
N MET A 315 5.77 -24.88 20.20
CA MET A 315 6.43 -23.72 20.80
C MET A 315 5.49 -23.06 21.82
N THR A 316 5.69 -23.37 23.09
CA THR A 316 5.13 -22.59 24.20
C THR A 316 5.97 -21.31 24.34
N PHE A 317 5.47 -20.18 23.87
CA PHE A 317 6.13 -18.87 24.06
C PHE A 317 5.75 -18.28 25.41
N SER A 318 6.60 -18.48 26.40
CA SER A 318 6.65 -17.70 27.64
C SER A 318 7.48 -16.42 27.41
N GLY A 319 6.99 -15.33 27.99
CA GLY A 319 7.30 -13.95 27.62
C GLY A 319 8.76 -13.52 27.64
N LEU A 320 9.08 -12.63 26.70
CA LEU A 320 10.20 -11.71 26.78
C LEU A 320 9.73 -10.32 26.35
N GLN A 321 9.74 -9.39 27.30
CA GLN A 321 9.79 -7.96 27.03
C GLN A 321 11.08 -7.66 26.25
N THR A 322 10.96 -7.16 25.04
CA THR A 322 12.09 -6.57 24.31
C THR A 322 11.83 -5.10 24.04
N ASN A 323 12.37 -4.24 24.90
CA ASN A 323 12.69 -2.86 24.58
C ASN A 323 13.88 -2.88 23.62
N LEU A 324 13.65 -2.68 22.33
CA LEU A 324 14.71 -2.39 21.35
C LEU A 324 14.54 -0.96 20.83
N PRO A 325 15.57 -0.10 20.95
CA PRO A 325 15.51 1.24 20.38
C PRO A 325 15.59 1.17 18.85
N TYR A 326 14.60 1.79 18.21
CA TYR A 326 14.49 1.93 16.77
C TYR A 326 15.67 2.76 16.22
N ARG A 327 16.65 2.11 15.62
CA ARG A 327 17.80 2.76 14.97
C ARG A 327 17.37 3.25 13.59
N GLY A 328 17.04 4.55 13.50
CA GLY A 328 16.69 5.20 12.25
C GLY A 328 17.82 5.07 11.22
N MET A 329 17.55 4.41 10.10
CA MET A 329 18.35 4.58 8.90
C MET A 329 17.95 5.90 8.25
N GLY A 330 18.86 6.88 8.32
CA GLY A 330 18.80 8.09 7.52
C GLY A 330 18.82 7.75 6.04
N ILE A 331 18.02 8.51 5.30
CA ILE A 331 18.16 8.72 3.85
C ILE A 331 18.79 10.10 3.69
#